data_AF-A0A0F6TT82-F1
#
_entry.id   AF-A0A0F6TT82-F1
#
_cell.length_a   1.000
_cell.length_b   1.000
_cell.length_c   1.000
_cell.angle_alpha   90.00
_cell.angle_beta   90.00
_cell.angle_gamma   90.00
#
_symmetry.space_group_name_H-M   'P 1'
#
loop_
_entity.id
_entity.type
_entity.pdbx_description
1 polymer ?
#
loop_
_entity_poly.entity_id
_entity_poly.type
_entity_poly.pdbx_seq_one_letter_code
_entity_poly.pdbx_strand_id
1 'polypeptide(L)'
;MYFYQPSQGHGLPHDPLNAIVGPRPIGWIASQDTAGRDNLAPYSFFNCFNYHPPIIGFASTGWKDSVRNIMETGEFVWNLTTRELASAMNETSASLPHGEDEFFAAGLTKAESRLVKAPRVAQSPVNFECRLSQSIQLTTAKGEAIETWLILGEVVGIHIAETLLEEGIYQTAKAQPVLRAGGPTAYYAISEAHRFDLVRPDACVKR
;
A
#
# COMPACT_ATOMS: atom_id res chain seq x y z
N MET A 1 22.12 -11.92 -22.89
CA MET A 1 20.77 -11.54 -22.42
C MET A 1 20.10 -12.79 -21.89
N TYR A 2 19.51 -12.75 -20.69
CA TYR A 2 18.82 -13.89 -20.07
C TYR A 2 17.33 -13.82 -20.45
N PHE A 3 16.76 -14.91 -20.96
CA PHE A 3 15.36 -14.96 -21.39
C PHE A 3 14.69 -16.21 -20.83
N TYR A 4 13.47 -16.05 -20.32
CA TYR A 4 12.61 -17.15 -19.90
C TYR A 4 11.15 -16.79 -20.18
N GLN A 5 10.31 -17.80 -20.34
CA GLN A 5 8.86 -17.63 -20.37
C GLN A 5 8.33 -17.97 -18.97
N PRO A 6 7.62 -17.08 -18.26
CA PRO A 6 7.14 -17.37 -16.90
C PRO A 6 6.34 -18.68 -16.78
N SER A 7 5.56 -19.02 -17.81
CA SER A 7 4.80 -20.28 -17.88
C SER A 7 5.67 -21.55 -17.95
N GLN A 8 6.95 -21.42 -18.31
CA GLN A 8 7.94 -22.51 -18.36
C GLN A 8 8.90 -22.47 -17.15
N GLY A 9 8.65 -21.58 -16.18
CA GLY A 9 9.55 -21.31 -15.06
C GLY A 9 10.68 -20.35 -15.41
N HIS A 10 11.28 -19.75 -14.38
CA HIS A 10 12.29 -18.71 -14.54
C HIS A 10 13.74 -19.21 -14.49
N GLY A 11 14.01 -20.44 -14.01
CA GLY A 11 15.36 -21.03 -14.02
C GLY A 11 16.39 -20.33 -13.12
N LEU A 12 15.94 -19.49 -12.18
CA LEU A 12 16.79 -18.73 -11.25
C LEU A 12 16.56 -19.19 -9.80
N PRO A 13 17.48 -18.93 -8.86
CA PRO A 13 17.32 -19.36 -7.46
C PRO A 13 16.10 -18.75 -6.73
N HIS A 14 15.69 -17.55 -7.14
CA HIS A 14 14.53 -16.85 -6.63
C HIS A 14 13.77 -16.23 -7.80
N ASP A 15 12.45 -16.11 -7.67
CA ASP A 15 11.61 -15.44 -8.67
C ASP A 15 12.04 -13.96 -8.76
N PRO A 16 12.55 -13.50 -9.92
CA PRO A 16 13.03 -12.14 -10.07
C PRO A 16 11.90 -11.14 -10.31
N LEU A 17 10.66 -11.58 -10.60
CA LEU A 17 9.57 -10.71 -11.08
C LEU A 17 9.35 -9.52 -10.15
N ASN A 18 9.14 -9.79 -8.86
CA ASN A 18 8.91 -8.76 -7.85
C ASN A 18 10.17 -7.93 -7.57
N ALA A 19 11.37 -8.50 -7.75
CA ALA A 19 12.61 -7.75 -7.59
C ALA A 19 12.81 -6.73 -8.72
N ILE A 20 12.40 -7.08 -9.94
CA ILE A 20 12.50 -6.25 -11.14
C ILE A 20 11.43 -5.14 -11.12
N VAL A 21 10.19 -5.49 -10.77
CA VAL A 21 9.10 -4.52 -10.59
C VAL A 21 9.18 -3.98 -9.16
N GLY A 22 10.20 -3.16 -8.89
CA GLY A 22 10.41 -2.57 -7.58
C GLY A 22 11.51 -1.49 -7.57
N PRO A 23 11.84 -0.96 -6.38
CA PRO A 23 11.19 -1.26 -5.10
C PRO A 23 9.75 -0.70 -5.03
N ARG A 24 8.84 -1.45 -4.41
CA ARG A 24 7.40 -1.20 -4.46
C ARG A 24 6.93 -0.44 -3.22
N PRO A 25 6.08 0.59 -3.38
CA PRO A 25 5.32 1.15 -2.26
C PRO A 25 4.50 0.06 -1.54
N ILE A 26 4.38 0.19 -0.22
CA ILE A 26 3.64 -0.75 0.60
C ILE A 26 2.22 -0.20 0.83
N GLY A 27 1.22 -0.97 0.43
CA GLY A 27 -0.17 -0.74 0.80
C GLY A 27 -0.40 -1.26 2.21
N TRP A 28 -0.20 -0.45 3.25
CA TRP A 28 -0.50 -0.86 4.62
C TRP A 28 -1.94 -0.49 4.96
N ILE A 29 -2.82 -1.47 4.75
CA ILE A 29 -4.27 -1.25 4.65
C ILE A 29 -4.93 -1.64 5.96
N ALA A 30 -5.59 -0.67 6.59
CA ALA A 30 -6.54 -0.91 7.67
C ALA A 30 -7.96 -0.99 7.11
N SER A 31 -8.74 -1.93 7.62
CA SER A 31 -10.16 -2.11 7.30
C SER A 31 -10.93 -2.48 8.55
N GLN A 32 -12.25 -2.33 8.52
CA GLN A 32 -13.13 -2.72 9.62
C GLN A 32 -14.31 -3.49 9.03
N ASP A 33 -14.74 -4.55 9.71
CA ASP A 33 -15.93 -5.29 9.30
C ASP A 33 -17.23 -4.64 9.81
N THR A 34 -18.37 -5.24 9.46
CA THR A 34 -19.70 -4.73 9.89
C THR A 34 -19.97 -4.86 11.40
N ALA A 35 -19.19 -5.68 12.11
CA ALA A 35 -19.26 -5.85 13.55
C ALA A 35 -18.29 -4.93 14.33
N GLY A 36 -17.51 -4.10 13.64
CA GLY A 36 -16.53 -3.21 14.24
C GLY A 36 -15.19 -3.87 14.59
N ARG A 37 -14.91 -5.07 14.05
CA ARG A 37 -13.61 -5.72 14.19
C ARG A 37 -12.65 -5.17 13.15
N ASP A 38 -11.53 -4.65 13.62
CA ASP A 38 -10.51 -4.05 12.76
C ASP A 38 -9.50 -5.10 12.30
N ASN A 39 -8.96 -4.89 11.10
CA ASN A 39 -7.87 -5.67 10.53
C ASN A 39 -6.83 -4.72 9.94
N LEU A 40 -5.55 -5.09 10.01
CA LEU A 40 -4.44 -4.34 9.41
C LEU A 40 -3.47 -5.28 8.71
N ALA A 41 -3.23 -5.07 7.42
CA ALA A 41 -2.34 -5.94 6.65
C ALA A 41 -1.52 -5.18 5.59
N PRO A 42 -0.26 -5.58 5.32
CA PRO A 42 0.55 -4.99 4.28
C PRO A 42 0.41 -5.71 2.93
N TYR A 43 0.33 -4.93 1.85
CA TYR A 43 0.22 -5.39 0.48
C TYR A 43 1.34 -4.78 -0.37
N SER A 44 2.23 -5.61 -0.91
CA SER A 44 3.32 -5.09 -1.76
C SER A 44 2.91 -4.79 -3.20
N PHE A 45 1.69 -5.16 -3.60
CA PHE A 45 1.09 -4.79 -4.89
C PHE A 45 0.19 -3.58 -4.69
N PHE A 46 0.79 -2.40 -4.48
CA PHE A 46 0.08 -1.15 -4.21
C PHE A 46 0.62 -0.01 -5.07
N ASN A 47 -0.27 0.89 -5.52
CA ASN A 47 0.13 2.11 -6.23
C ASN A 47 -0.97 3.20 -6.22
N CYS A 48 -0.62 4.38 -6.72
CA CYS A 48 -1.55 5.43 -7.13
C CYS A 48 -1.96 5.21 -8.60
N PHE A 49 -3.25 5.32 -8.89
CA PHE A 49 -3.85 5.06 -10.20
C PHE A 49 -4.45 6.32 -10.85
N ASN A 50 -4.76 7.36 -10.08
CA ASN A 50 -5.27 8.63 -10.61
C ASN A 50 -4.95 9.80 -9.66
N TYR A 51 -4.83 11.00 -10.21
CA TYR A 51 -4.61 12.23 -9.42
C TYR A 51 -5.92 12.95 -9.04
N HIS A 52 -6.90 13.03 -9.96
CA HIS A 52 -8.14 13.80 -9.75
C HIS A 52 -9.37 13.05 -10.30
N PRO A 53 -10.28 12.54 -9.44
CA PRO A 53 -10.09 12.40 -8.00
C PRO A 53 -8.94 11.42 -7.68
N PRO A 54 -8.26 11.52 -6.53
CA PRO A 54 -7.15 10.64 -6.24
C PRO A 54 -7.64 9.20 -6.05
N ILE A 55 -7.08 8.27 -6.82
CA ILE A 55 -7.38 6.84 -6.70
C ILE A 55 -6.10 6.11 -6.32
N ILE A 56 -6.14 5.36 -5.22
CA ILE A 56 -5.10 4.41 -4.86
C ILE A 56 -5.67 3.00 -4.91
N GLY A 57 -4.79 2.00 -4.94
CA GLY A 57 -5.27 0.63 -4.94
C GLY A 57 -4.20 -0.39 -4.59
N PHE A 58 -4.68 -1.56 -4.18
CA PHE A 58 -3.85 -2.71 -3.88
C PHE A 58 -4.43 -3.99 -4.49
N ALA A 59 -3.58 -4.98 -4.74
CA ALA A 59 -4.00 -6.32 -5.13
C ALA A 59 -3.78 -7.32 -3.98
N SER A 60 -4.83 -8.08 -3.65
CA SER A 60 -4.80 -9.15 -2.66
C SER A 60 -4.79 -10.51 -3.34
N THR A 61 -3.77 -11.33 -3.09
CA THR A 61 -3.82 -12.76 -3.41
C THR A 61 -4.71 -13.47 -2.39
N GLY A 62 -5.74 -14.14 -2.89
CA GLY A 62 -6.79 -14.70 -2.03
C GLY A 62 -7.79 -13.65 -1.52
N TRP A 63 -8.93 -14.15 -1.05
CA TRP A 63 -10.00 -13.36 -0.44
C TRP A 63 -9.77 -13.19 1.07
N LYS A 64 -8.82 -12.32 1.42
CA LYS A 64 -8.41 -12.04 2.81
C LYS A 64 -9.39 -11.09 3.51
N ASP A 65 -9.21 -10.94 4.81
CA ASP A 65 -10.06 -10.09 5.66
C ASP A 65 -10.11 -8.64 5.21
N SER A 66 -8.99 -8.05 4.77
CA SER A 66 -9.04 -6.71 4.16
C SER A 66 -10.02 -6.62 3.00
N VAL A 67 -10.01 -7.59 2.07
CA VAL A 67 -10.92 -7.61 0.92
C VAL A 67 -12.36 -7.79 1.38
N ARG A 68 -12.60 -8.75 2.27
CA ARG A 68 -13.94 -9.01 2.84
C ARG A 68 -14.52 -7.76 3.49
N ASN A 69 -13.77 -7.15 4.42
CA ASN A 69 -14.18 -5.96 5.16
C ASN A 69 -14.49 -4.79 4.21
N ILE A 70 -13.63 -4.56 3.21
CA ILE A 70 -13.82 -3.48 2.23
C ILE A 70 -15.03 -3.73 1.34
N MET A 71 -15.29 -4.97 0.94
CA MET A 71 -16.47 -5.30 0.13
C MET A 71 -17.77 -5.15 0.91
N GLU A 72 -17.74 -5.40 2.22
CA GLU A 72 -18.91 -5.28 3.09
C GLU A 72 -19.19 -3.83 3.51
N THR A 73 -18.14 -3.04 3.77
CA THR A 73 -18.26 -1.69 4.33
C THR A 73 -18.03 -0.57 3.32
N GLY A 74 -17.34 -0.86 2.22
CA GLY A 74 -16.93 0.12 1.22
C GLY A 74 -15.80 1.04 1.67
N GLU A 75 -15.09 0.74 2.77
CA GLU A 75 -14.18 1.68 3.41
C GLU A 75 -12.83 1.04 3.79
N PHE A 76 -11.75 1.81 3.64
CA PHE A 76 -10.43 1.45 4.17
C PHE A 76 -9.55 2.67 4.40
N VAL A 77 -8.44 2.46 5.10
CA VAL A 77 -7.38 3.44 5.27
C VAL A 77 -6.07 2.88 4.77
N TRP A 78 -5.34 3.65 3.98
CA TRP A 78 -3.91 3.39 3.71
C TRP A 78 -3.04 4.19 4.69
N ASN A 79 -2.00 3.55 5.23
CA ASN A 79 -1.06 4.12 6.18
C ASN A 79 0.35 4.13 5.59
N LEU A 80 1.03 5.27 5.63
CA LEU A 80 2.40 5.34 5.16
C LEU A 80 3.31 4.51 6.09
N THR A 81 4.01 3.54 5.52
CA THR A 81 5.04 2.78 6.25
C THR A 81 6.36 3.54 6.23
N THR A 82 6.83 3.94 7.40
CA THR A 82 8.13 4.60 7.59
C THR A 82 9.19 3.60 8.07
N ARG A 83 10.45 4.02 8.08
CA ARG A 83 11.56 3.19 8.60
C ARG A 83 11.35 2.76 10.05
N GLU A 84 10.85 3.66 10.89
CA GLU A 84 10.56 3.39 12.29
C GLU A 84 9.44 2.35 12.46
N LEU A 85 8.43 2.38 11.58
CA LEU A 85 7.28 1.47 11.62
C LEU A 85 7.48 0.17 10.85
N ALA A 86 8.63 -0.02 10.19
CA ALA A 86 8.85 -1.15 9.28
C ALA A 86 8.71 -2.50 9.98
N SER A 87 9.22 -2.65 11.20
CA SER A 87 9.08 -3.90 11.95
C SER A 87 7.63 -4.16 12.34
N ALA A 88 6.93 -3.17 12.90
CA ALA A 88 5.52 -3.31 13.26
C ALA A 88 4.64 -3.63 12.03
N MET A 89 4.87 -2.95 10.90
CA MET A 89 4.22 -3.28 9.63
C MET A 89 4.49 -4.74 9.22
N ASN A 90 5.72 -5.22 9.36
CA ASN A 90 6.04 -6.62 9.03
C ASN A 90 5.32 -7.61 9.95
N GLU A 91 5.18 -7.31 11.25
CA GLU A 91 4.41 -8.15 12.18
C GLU A 91 2.94 -8.29 11.75
N THR A 92 2.33 -7.22 11.20
CA THR A 92 0.95 -7.27 10.66
C THR A 92 0.78 -8.13 9.39
N SER A 93 1.86 -8.74 8.88
CA SER A 93 1.78 -9.73 7.80
C SER A 93 1.57 -11.17 8.29
N ALA A 94 1.64 -11.40 9.61
CA ALA A 94 1.40 -12.70 10.21
C ALA A 94 -0.02 -13.20 9.91
N SER A 95 -0.16 -14.52 9.69
CA SER A 95 -1.47 -15.16 9.51
C SER A 95 -2.14 -15.33 10.87
N LEU A 96 -2.82 -14.29 11.34
CA LEU A 96 -3.68 -14.39 12.53
C LEU A 96 -5.03 -15.02 12.18
N PRO A 97 -5.71 -15.70 13.14
CA PRO A 97 -7.09 -16.08 13.00
C PRO A 97 -8.01 -14.89 12.68
N HIS A 98 -9.07 -15.15 11.92
CA HIS A 98 -10.06 -14.13 11.57
C HIS A 98 -10.66 -13.45 12.81
N GLY A 99 -10.61 -12.13 12.83
CA GLY A 99 -11.14 -11.29 13.91
C GLY A 99 -10.17 -11.03 15.06
N GLU A 100 -8.94 -11.55 15.00
CA GLU A 100 -7.85 -11.03 15.83
C GLU A 100 -7.35 -9.68 15.29
N ASP A 101 -6.85 -8.84 16.19
CA ASP A 101 -6.52 -7.45 15.90
C ASP A 101 -5.01 -7.27 15.66
N GLU A 102 -4.59 -7.14 14.40
CA GLU A 102 -3.17 -6.98 14.07
C GLU A 102 -2.56 -5.69 14.64
N PHE A 103 -3.37 -4.64 14.90
CA PHE A 103 -2.84 -3.45 15.55
C PHE A 103 -2.32 -3.79 16.94
N PHE A 104 -3.09 -4.54 17.72
CA PHE A 104 -2.69 -4.96 19.05
C PHE A 104 -1.46 -5.87 19.00
N ALA A 105 -1.47 -6.87 18.11
CA ALA A 105 -0.34 -7.79 17.95
C ALA A 105 0.97 -7.07 17.57
N ALA A 106 0.89 -6.02 16.76
CA ALA A 106 2.04 -5.21 16.33
C ALA A 106 2.38 -4.05 17.28
N GLY A 107 1.67 -3.88 18.42
CA GLY A 107 1.91 -2.80 19.38
C GLY A 107 1.55 -1.40 18.85
N LEU A 108 0.60 -1.32 17.92
CA LEU A 108 0.17 -0.09 17.27
C LEU A 108 -1.07 0.50 17.94
N THR A 109 -1.19 1.82 17.89
CA THR A 109 -2.34 2.53 18.43
C THR A 109 -3.28 2.88 17.29
N LYS A 110 -4.57 2.59 17.47
CA LYS A 110 -5.61 2.99 16.53
C LYS A 110 -5.95 4.47 16.76
N ALA A 111 -6.08 5.21 15.68
CA ALA A 111 -6.64 6.56 15.68
C ALA A 111 -7.91 6.60 14.83
N GLU A 112 -8.93 7.32 15.29
CA GLU A 112 -10.18 7.47 14.53
C GLU A 112 -9.94 8.24 13.22
N SER A 113 -10.67 7.81 12.19
CA SER A 113 -10.82 8.48 10.91
C SER A 113 -11.93 9.53 10.97
N ARG A 114 -11.94 10.50 10.05
CA ARG A 114 -12.93 11.60 10.01
C ARG A 114 -14.10 11.32 9.08
N LEU A 115 -13.91 10.56 8.02
CA LEU A 115 -14.82 10.37 6.89
C LEU A 115 -15.16 8.90 6.60
N VAL A 116 -14.40 7.97 7.18
CA VAL A 116 -14.61 6.51 7.12
C VAL A 116 -14.54 5.89 8.52
N LYS A 117 -15.03 4.66 8.68
CA LYS A 117 -15.02 3.92 9.96
C LYS A 117 -13.72 3.19 10.25
N ALA A 118 -13.03 2.71 9.20
CA ALA A 118 -11.76 2.01 9.36
C ALA A 118 -10.74 2.91 10.09
N PRO A 119 -10.06 2.41 11.15
CA PRO A 119 -9.11 3.21 11.92
C PRO A 119 -7.81 3.45 11.14
N ARG A 120 -7.05 4.44 11.59
CA ARG A 120 -5.71 4.76 11.10
C ARG A 120 -4.66 4.25 12.08
N VAL A 121 -3.45 4.01 11.60
CA VAL A 121 -2.28 3.79 12.48
C VAL A 121 -1.85 5.16 13.02
N ALA A 122 -2.02 5.39 14.32
CA ALA A 122 -1.77 6.69 14.95
C ALA A 122 -0.32 7.14 14.80
N GLN A 123 0.62 6.20 14.82
CA GLN A 123 2.05 6.48 14.66
C GLN A 123 2.46 6.77 13.20
N SER A 124 1.62 6.43 12.22
CA SER A 124 1.93 6.72 10.81
C SER A 124 1.73 8.22 10.55
N PRO A 125 2.73 8.92 9.97
CA PRO A 125 2.65 10.36 9.78
C PRO A 125 1.77 10.77 8.59
N VAL A 126 1.32 9.82 7.76
CA VAL A 126 0.42 10.06 6.64
C VAL A 126 -0.59 8.94 6.53
N ASN A 127 -1.88 9.29 6.43
CA ASN A 127 -2.95 8.32 6.21
C ASN A 127 -3.93 8.82 5.14
N PHE A 128 -4.39 7.93 4.28
CA PHE A 128 -5.45 8.22 3.30
C PHE A 128 -6.71 7.46 3.67
N GLU A 129 -7.78 8.19 3.94
CA GLU A 129 -9.12 7.63 4.13
C GLU A 129 -9.76 7.40 2.76
N CYS A 130 -10.22 6.18 2.50
CA CYS A 130 -10.61 5.74 1.17
C CYS A 130 -12.00 5.11 1.16
N ARG A 131 -12.76 5.38 0.08
CA ARG A 131 -13.99 4.66 -0.25
C ARG A 131 -13.78 3.78 -1.46
N LEU A 132 -14.27 2.54 -1.40
CA LEU A 132 -14.20 1.58 -2.49
C LEU A 132 -14.86 2.16 -3.75
N SER A 133 -14.10 2.23 -4.84
CA SER A 133 -14.61 2.61 -6.15
C SER A 133 -14.79 1.40 -7.04
N GLN A 134 -13.84 0.46 -7.02
CA GLN A 134 -13.87 -0.75 -7.84
C GLN A 134 -13.23 -1.93 -7.13
N SER A 135 -13.79 -3.12 -7.33
CA SER A 135 -13.18 -4.41 -6.99
C SER A 135 -13.21 -5.30 -8.22
N ILE A 136 -12.03 -5.71 -8.68
CA ILE A 136 -11.86 -6.40 -9.95
C ILE A 136 -11.09 -7.69 -9.69
N GLN A 137 -11.71 -8.84 -9.95
CA GLN A 137 -10.97 -10.10 -9.99
C GLN A 137 -10.09 -10.11 -11.25
N LEU A 138 -8.79 -10.33 -11.06
CA LEU A 138 -7.83 -10.37 -12.17
C LEU A 138 -8.03 -11.62 -13.01
N THR A 139 -7.67 -11.53 -14.29
CA THR A 139 -7.71 -12.65 -15.22
C THR A 139 -6.37 -12.86 -15.90
N THR A 140 -6.13 -14.07 -16.40
CA THR A 140 -5.08 -14.32 -17.38
C THR A 140 -5.41 -13.58 -18.68
N ALA A 141 -4.44 -13.48 -19.60
CA ALA A 141 -4.67 -12.91 -20.94
C ALA A 141 -5.71 -13.69 -21.77
N LYS A 142 -6.04 -14.93 -21.37
CA LYS A 142 -7.08 -15.75 -21.99
C LYS A 142 -8.46 -15.55 -21.35
N GLY A 143 -8.57 -14.68 -20.33
CA GLY A 143 -9.81 -14.43 -19.60
C GLY A 143 -10.10 -15.42 -18.47
N GLU A 144 -9.15 -16.28 -18.10
CA GLU A 144 -9.32 -17.21 -16.97
C GLU A 144 -9.17 -16.46 -15.65
N ALA A 145 -10.04 -16.70 -14.68
CA ALA A 145 -9.98 -16.03 -13.38
C ALA A 145 -8.71 -16.42 -12.60
N ILE A 146 -8.09 -15.42 -11.96
CA ILE A 146 -7.00 -15.58 -11.00
C ILE A 146 -7.56 -15.31 -9.61
N GLU A 147 -7.11 -16.05 -8.60
CA GLU A 147 -7.43 -15.76 -7.19
C GLU A 147 -6.67 -14.52 -6.68
N THR A 148 -6.83 -13.40 -7.37
CA THR A 148 -6.28 -12.12 -7.00
C THR A 148 -7.29 -11.04 -7.33
N TRP A 149 -7.52 -10.14 -6.37
CA TRP A 149 -8.49 -9.06 -6.49
C TRP A 149 -7.77 -7.72 -6.40
N LEU A 150 -7.93 -6.89 -7.43
CA LEU A 150 -7.53 -5.50 -7.44
C LEU A 150 -8.64 -4.67 -6.78
N ILE A 151 -8.28 -4.01 -5.69
CA ILE A 151 -9.14 -3.11 -4.94
C ILE A 151 -8.68 -1.69 -5.23
N LEU A 152 -9.58 -0.86 -5.77
CA LEU A 152 -9.35 0.56 -6.02
C LEU A 152 -10.27 1.38 -5.12
N GLY A 153 -9.72 2.45 -4.53
CA GLY A 153 -10.48 3.37 -3.70
C GLY A 153 -10.17 4.82 -4.00
N GLU A 154 -11.23 5.64 -3.96
CA GLU A 154 -11.12 7.09 -3.96
C GLU A 154 -10.66 7.58 -2.60
N VAL A 155 -9.59 8.37 -2.60
CA VAL A 155 -9.10 9.04 -1.40
C VAL A 155 -10.02 10.22 -1.11
N VAL A 156 -10.81 10.08 -0.04
CA VAL A 156 -11.77 11.09 0.40
C VAL A 156 -11.23 11.99 1.51
N GLY A 157 -10.13 11.58 2.16
CA GLY A 157 -9.46 12.37 3.19
C GLY A 157 -7.98 12.03 3.29
N ILE A 158 -7.15 13.04 3.58
CA ILE A 158 -5.70 12.88 3.73
C ILE A 158 -5.29 13.53 5.06
N HIS A 159 -4.55 12.76 5.87
CA HIS A 159 -3.86 13.24 7.07
C HIS A 159 -2.37 13.32 6.77
N ILE A 160 -1.73 14.43 7.14
CA ILE A 160 -0.27 14.62 7.03
C ILE A 160 0.20 15.25 8.34
N ALA A 161 1.24 14.69 8.94
CA ALA A 161 1.94 15.31 10.06
C ALA A 161 2.59 16.61 9.58
N GLU A 162 2.31 17.73 10.26
CA GLU A 162 2.83 19.06 9.88
C GLU A 162 4.35 19.13 9.79
N THR A 163 5.06 18.27 10.52
CA THR A 163 6.53 18.13 10.47
C THR A 163 7.06 17.69 9.10
N LEU A 164 6.21 17.11 8.25
CA LEU A 164 6.52 16.74 6.88
C LEU A 164 6.23 17.85 5.86
N LEU A 165 5.69 18.98 6.32
CA LEU A 165 5.39 20.14 5.48
C LEU A 165 6.41 21.25 5.75
N GLU A 166 7.13 21.66 4.71
CA GLU A 166 7.94 22.87 4.72
C GLU A 166 7.28 23.87 3.77
N GLU A 167 6.84 25.02 4.28
CA GLU A 167 6.12 26.03 3.50
C GLU A 167 4.89 25.46 2.75
N GLY A 168 4.23 24.45 3.35
CA GLY A 168 3.10 23.75 2.75
C GLY A 168 3.46 22.68 1.73
N ILE A 169 4.75 22.42 1.50
CA ILE A 169 5.25 21.42 0.55
C ILE A 169 5.62 20.14 1.29
N TYR A 170 5.08 19.01 0.83
CA TYR A 170 5.37 17.68 1.37
C TYR A 170 6.82 17.26 1.08
N GLN A 171 7.55 16.94 2.14
CA GLN A 171 8.95 16.52 2.09
C GLN A 171 9.07 15.00 2.13
N THR A 172 9.10 14.37 0.95
CA THR A 172 9.10 12.90 0.79
C THR A 172 10.18 12.19 1.59
N ALA A 173 11.44 12.66 1.54
CA ALA A 173 12.55 12.00 2.22
C ALA A 173 12.47 12.12 3.75
N LYS A 174 11.88 13.20 4.28
CA LYS A 174 11.70 13.39 5.74
C LYS A 174 10.80 12.33 6.36
N ALA A 175 9.83 11.82 5.60
CA ALA A 175 8.94 10.76 6.07
C ALA A 175 9.65 9.41 6.19
N GLN A 176 10.86 9.27 5.64
CA GLN A 176 11.62 8.02 5.59
C GLN A 176 10.77 6.81 5.17
N PRO A 177 10.01 6.89 4.05
CA PRO A 177 9.17 5.79 3.63
C PRO A 177 10.03 4.57 3.27
N VAL A 178 9.52 3.38 3.61
CA VAL A 178 10.14 2.12 3.19
C VAL A 178 9.39 1.50 2.02
N LEU A 179 10.15 0.88 1.13
CA LEU A 179 9.67 0.25 -0.09
C LEU A 179 10.05 -1.23 -0.05
N ARG A 180 9.12 -2.12 -0.44
CA ARG A 180 9.37 -3.56 -0.51
C ARG A 180 10.25 -3.89 -1.71
N ALA A 181 11.35 -4.59 -1.49
CA ALA A 181 12.29 -4.96 -2.55
C ALA A 181 12.12 -6.44 -2.97
N GLY A 182 13.10 -6.96 -3.71
CA GLY A 182 13.17 -8.35 -4.12
C GLY A 182 13.50 -9.31 -2.99
N GLY A 183 13.12 -10.58 -3.15
CA GLY A 183 13.39 -11.62 -2.16
C GLY A 183 12.53 -11.52 -0.88
N PRO A 184 12.80 -12.40 0.10
CA PRO A 184 11.91 -12.59 1.24
C PRO A 184 11.98 -11.47 2.28
N THR A 185 13.12 -10.78 2.40
CA THR A 185 13.41 -9.90 3.56
C THR A 185 13.82 -8.48 3.20
N ALA A 186 14.06 -8.17 1.92
CA ALA A 186 14.69 -6.90 1.57
C ALA A 186 13.68 -5.73 1.49
N TYR A 187 14.09 -4.60 2.05
CA TYR A 187 13.41 -3.31 1.99
C TYR A 187 14.43 -2.21 1.70
N TYR A 188 14.01 -1.17 0.99
CA TYR A 188 14.81 0.05 0.79
C TYR A 188 14.12 1.23 1.48
N ALA A 189 14.92 2.20 1.93
CA ALA A 189 14.42 3.49 2.41
C ALA A 189 14.75 4.59 1.40
N ILE A 190 13.89 5.60 1.31
CA ILE A 190 14.19 6.82 0.55
C ILE A 190 15.05 7.75 1.41
N SER A 191 16.07 8.37 0.80
CA SER A 191 16.91 9.38 1.45
C SER A 191 17.16 10.56 0.51
N GLU A 192 17.36 11.75 1.10
CA GLU A 192 17.67 12.97 0.34
C GLU A 192 19.01 12.85 -0.41
N ALA A 193 19.95 12.05 0.11
CA ALA A 193 21.26 11.82 -0.52
C ALA A 193 21.17 11.15 -1.91
N HIS A 194 20.04 10.54 -2.24
CA HIS A 194 19.79 9.91 -3.54
C HIS A 194 18.81 10.68 -4.42
N ARG A 195 18.38 11.87 -4.00
CA ARG A 195 17.48 12.71 -4.79
C ARG A 195 18.23 13.35 -5.96
N PHE A 196 17.58 13.37 -7.12
CA PHE A 196 17.93 14.20 -8.26
C PHE A 196 16.63 14.65 -8.93
N ASP A 197 16.64 15.85 -9.50
CA ASP A 197 15.45 16.43 -10.12
C ASP A 197 15.55 16.33 -11.64
N LEU A 198 14.46 15.90 -12.29
CA LEU A 198 14.33 15.86 -13.74
C LEU A 198 13.20 16.79 -14.16
N VAL A 199 13.48 17.65 -15.15
CA VAL A 199 12.45 18.51 -15.75
C VAL A 199 11.79 17.75 -16.90
N ARG A 200 10.45 17.70 -16.89
CA ARG A 200 9.71 17.15 -18.03
C ARG A 200 9.96 18.02 -19.26
N PRO A 201 10.34 17.47 -20.44
CA PRO A 201 10.71 18.26 -21.61
C PRO A 201 9.70 19.35 -22.01
N ASP A 202 8.40 19.06 -21.91
CA ASP A 202 7.33 20.00 -22.32
C ASP A 202 6.89 20.96 -21.20
N ALA A 203 7.39 20.80 -19.97
CA ALA A 203 7.04 21.70 -18.86
C ALA A 203 7.68 23.09 -18.98
N CYS A 204 8.71 23.24 -19.82
CA CYS A 204 9.32 24.54 -20.15
C CYS A 204 8.58 25.31 -21.27
N VAL A 205 7.50 24.79 -21.85
CA VAL A 205 6.70 25.56 -22.83
C VAL A 205 5.62 26.34 -22.11
N LYS A 206 6.03 27.36 -21.36
CA LYS A 206 5.22 28.56 -21.15
C LYS A 206 6.00 29.74 -21.70
N ARG A 207 5.45 30.30 -22.78
CA ARG A 207 5.89 31.54 -23.43
C ARG A 207 5.91 32.70 -22.45
#